data_AF-A0A9D6ELF1-F1
#
_entry.id   AF-A0A9D6ELF1-F1
#
_cell.length_a   1.000
_cell.length_b   1.000
_cell.length_c   1.000
_cell.angle_alpha   90.00
_cell.angle_beta   90.00
_cell.angle_gamma   90.00
#
_symmetry.space_group_name_H-M   'P 1'
#
loop_
_entity.id
_entity.type
_entity.pdbx_description
1 polymer ?
#
loop_
_entity_poly.entity_id
_entity_poly.type
_entity_poly.pdbx_seq_one_letter_code
_entity_poly.pdbx_strand_id
1 'polypeptide(L)' 'MLDRRLIRIAGRKDAPGRPFLYETTREFLVAFGLRDLSELP' A
#
# COMPACT_ATOMS: atom_id res chain seq x y z
N MET A 1 3.18 19.88 0.02
CA MET A 1 2.40 19.00 0.90
C MET A 1 1.69 17.97 0.02
N LEU A 2 1.77 16.68 0.38
CA LEU A 2 1.27 15.48 -0.34
C LEU A 2 2.16 14.85 -1.43
N ASP A 3 3.48 14.80 -1.20
CA ASP A 3 4.30 13.69 -1.74
C ASP A 3 4.39 12.60 -0.66
N ARG A 4 3.24 12.02 -0.29
CA ARG A 4 3.24 10.88 0.63
C ARG A 4 3.05 9.64 -0.22
N ARG A 5 4.14 8.96 -0.53
CA ARG A 5 4.20 7.66 -1.22
C ARG A 5 3.54 6.58 -0.36
N LEU A 6 2.23 6.70 -0.14
CA LEU A 6 1.41 5.86 0.73
C LEU A 6 1.13 4.47 0.12
N ILE A 7 1.30 4.34 -1.19
CA ILE A 7 1.04 3.13 -1.96
C ILE A 7 2.19 2.90 -2.93
N ARG A 8 2.71 1.66 -2.97
CA ARG A 8 3.69 1.20 -3.95
C ARG A 8 3.08 0.08 -4.81
N ILE A 9 3.63 -0.11 -6.01
CA ILE A 9 3.23 -1.23 -6.86
C ILE A 9 3.85 -2.50 -6.27
N ALA A 10 3.00 -3.40 -5.78
CA ALA A 10 3.36 -4.68 -5.20
C ALA A 10 3.71 -5.75 -6.25
N GLY A 11 3.27 -5.52 -7.48
CA GLY A 11 3.50 -6.42 -8.60
C GLY A 11 2.32 -6.42 -9.57
N ARG A 12 2.15 -7.52 -10.30
CA ARG A 12 0.99 -7.76 -11.17
C ARG A 12 0.33 -9.05 -10.75
N LYS A 13 -0.99 -9.07 -10.67
CA LYS A 13 -1.73 -10.30 -10.40
C LYS A 13 -1.71 -11.17 -11.65
N ASP A 14 -1.41 -12.46 -11.48
CA ASP A 14 -1.53 -13.45 -12.56
C ASP A 14 -3.01 -13.83 -12.75
N ALA A 15 -3.74 -12.90 -13.38
CA ALA A 15 -5.15 -12.99 -13.70
C ALA A 15 -5.37 -12.42 -15.11
N PRO A 16 -6.43 -12.80 -15.84
CA PRO A 16 -6.70 -12.24 -17.16
C PRO A 16 -6.80 -10.70 -17.07
N GLY A 17 -5.94 -10.01 -17.83
CA GLY A 17 -5.79 -8.54 -17.78
C GLY A 17 -4.57 -8.03 -16.98
N ARG A 18 -3.86 -8.89 -16.24
CA ARG A 18 -2.63 -8.58 -15.47
C ARG A 18 -2.69 -7.26 -14.68
N PRO A 19 -3.71 -7.05 -13.84
CA PRO A 19 -3.89 -5.78 -13.13
C PRO A 19 -2.71 -5.52 -12.18
N PHE A 20 -2.35 -4.24 -12.03
CA PHE A 20 -1.35 -3.81 -11.05
C PHE A 20 -1.87 -4.08 -9.63
N LEU A 21 -1.05 -4.75 -8.84
CA LEU A 21 -1.24 -4.89 -7.41
C LEU A 21 -0.60 -3.69 -6.74
N TYR A 22 -1.35 -3.05 -5.85
CA TYR A 22 -0.87 -1.98 -5.00
C TYR A 22 -0.78 -2.49 -3.57
N GLU A 23 0.29 -2.14 -2.88
CA GLU A 23 0.47 -2.42 -1.47
C GLU A 23 0.79 -1.12 -0.72
N THR A 24 0.45 -1.11 0.56
CA THR A 24 0.78 -0.02 1.47
C THR A 24 2.27 -0.04 1.79
N THR A 25 2.88 1.15 1.87
CA THR A 25 4.29 1.29 2.24
C THR A 25 4.44 1.38 3.76
N ARG A 26 5.67 1.23 4.28
CA ARG A 26 5.92 1.54 5.70
C ARG A 26 5.61 3.00 6.04
N GLU A 27 5.77 3.90 5.07
CA GLU A 27 5.38 5.30 5.21
C GLU A 27 3.87 5.47 5.43
N PHE A 28 3.04 4.57 4.89
CA PHE A 28 1.60 4.54 5.20
C PHE A 28 1.35 4.23 6.67
N LEU A 29 1.99 3.17 7.19
CA LEU A 29 1.87 2.80 8.61
C LEU A 29 2.30 3.96 9.52
N VAL A 30 3.46 4.57 9.26
CA VAL A 30 3.96 5.73 10.03
C VAL A 30 3.06 6.95 9.89
N ALA A 31 2.53 7.23 8.69
CA ALA A 31 1.64 8.37 8.45
C ALA A 31 0.29 8.24 9.16
N PHE A 32 -0.21 7.01 9.34
CA PHE A 32 -1.43 6.71 10.06
C PHE A 32 -1.18 6.33 11.55
N GLY A 33 0.08 6.31 11.99
CA GLY A 33 0.45 5.92 13.36
C GLY A 33 0.18 4.45 13.69
N LEU A 34 -0.01 3.61 12.66
CA LEU A 34 -0.28 2.19 12.78
C LEU A 34 1.06 1.43 12.86
N ARG A 35 1.13 0.40 13.71
CA ARG A 35 2.29 -0.51 13.73
C ARG A 35 2.10 -1.62 12.71
N ASP A 36 0.86 -2.05 12.51
CA ASP A 36 0.49 -3.13 11.59
C ASP A 36 -0.81 -2.83 10.83
N LEU A 37 -0.95 -3.44 9.64
CA LEU A 37 -2.17 -3.39 8.82
C LEU A 37 -3.39 -3.99 9.53
N SER A 38 -3.17 -4.83 10.53
CA SER A 38 -4.23 -5.44 11.35
C SER A 38 -4.90 -4.45 12.32
N GLU A 39 -4.34 -3.25 12.49
CA GLU A 39 -4.91 -2.18 13.31
C GLU A 39 -5.84 -1.24 12.51
N LEU A 40 -6.07 -1.55 11.22
CA LEU A 40 -7.08 -0.88 10.43
C LEU A 40 -8.50 -1.32 10.89
N PRO A 41 -9.40 -0.36 11.23
CA PRO A 41 -10.79 -0.68 11.56
C PRO A 41 -11.61 -1.12 10.35
#